data_AF-A0A554VVE4-F1
#
_entry.id   AF-A0A554VVE4-F1
#
_cell.length_a   1.000
_cell.length_b   1.000
_cell.length_c   1.000
_cell.angle_alpha   90.00
_cell.angle_beta   90.00
_cell.angle_gamma   90.00
#
_symmetry.space_group_name_H-M   'P 1'
#
loop_
_entity.id
_entity.type
_entity.pdbx_description
1 polymer ?
#
loop_
_entity_poly.entity_id
_entity_poly.type
_entity_poly.pdbx_seq_one_letter_code
_entity_poly.pdbx_strand_id
1 'polypeptide(L)'
;MINRRDAAIALDVPLEMAQRHGIPKWLSEAELGEILDNPPQWLLQSRANRTGKRPVWVHLTCDVCGYSEAARPKKWWPDFTYVSCAHHSPAEIPPPAPGFVRSEFDGVGTRFVGIADVSA
;
A
#
# COMPACT_ATOMS: atom_id res chain seq x y z
N MET A 1 -13.96 14.98 -6.31
CA MET A 1 -13.18 14.62 -7.52
C MET A 1 -11.95 13.86 -7.08
N ILE A 2 -11.73 12.69 -7.68
CA ILE A 2 -10.66 11.75 -7.38
C ILE A 2 -9.64 11.85 -8.52
N ASN A 3 -8.35 11.85 -8.20
CA ASN A 3 -7.31 11.81 -9.24
C ASN A 3 -7.05 10.36 -9.70
N ARG A 4 -6.40 10.20 -10.85
CA ARG A 4 -6.09 8.87 -11.41
C ARG A 4 -5.31 7.96 -10.46
N ARG A 5 -4.40 8.51 -9.65
CA ARG A 5 -3.60 7.71 -8.71
C ARG A 5 -4.50 7.10 -7.63
N ASP A 6 -5.39 7.90 -7.07
CA ASP A 6 -6.34 7.45 -6.06
C ASP A 6 -7.33 6.42 -6.64
N ALA A 7 -7.78 6.62 -7.88
CA ALA A 7 -8.55 5.58 -8.59
C ALA A 7 -7.73 4.30 -8.81
N ALA A 8 -6.45 4.38 -9.19
CA ALA A 8 -5.61 3.20 -9.36
C ALA A 8 -5.40 2.45 -8.03
N ILE A 9 -5.30 3.17 -6.91
CA ILE A 9 -5.26 2.59 -5.56
C ILE A 9 -6.59 1.87 -5.26
N ALA A 10 -7.72 2.54 -5.45
CA ALA A 10 -9.04 1.96 -5.19
C ALA A 10 -9.36 0.73 -6.05
N LEU A 11 -8.93 0.74 -7.32
CA LEU A 11 -9.09 -0.39 -8.24
C LEU A 11 -8.05 -1.50 -8.01
N ASP A 12 -7.05 -1.23 -7.18
CA ASP A 12 -5.88 -2.06 -6.88
C ASP A 12 -5.12 -2.52 -8.14
N VAL A 13 -4.80 -1.54 -9.00
CA VAL A 13 -4.04 -1.73 -10.25
C VAL A 13 -2.84 -0.78 -10.33
N PRO A 14 -1.78 -1.12 -11.10
CA PRO A 14 -0.67 -0.19 -11.30
C PRO A 14 -1.12 1.09 -12.00
N LEU A 15 -0.46 2.22 -11.71
CA LEU A 15 -0.81 3.50 -12.32
C LEU A 15 -0.67 3.45 -13.85
N GLU A 16 0.32 2.73 -14.35
CA GLU A 16 0.57 2.54 -15.79
C GLU A 16 -0.59 1.81 -16.46
N MET A 17 -1.22 0.90 -15.74
CA MET A 17 -2.35 0.12 -16.21
C MET A 17 -3.63 0.96 -16.24
N ALA A 18 -3.88 1.75 -15.18
CA ALA A 18 -4.96 2.72 -15.17
C ALA A 18 -4.84 3.72 -16.34
N GLN A 19 -3.62 4.19 -16.64
CA GLN A 19 -3.36 5.05 -17.80
C GLN A 19 -3.64 4.33 -19.12
N ARG A 20 -3.11 3.11 -19.29
CA ARG A 20 -3.25 2.32 -20.52
C ARG A 20 -4.71 2.03 -20.88
N HIS A 21 -5.55 1.79 -19.88
CA HIS A 21 -6.97 1.47 -20.06
C HIS A 21 -7.90 2.70 -19.99
N GLY A 22 -7.34 3.91 -20.07
CA GLY A 22 -8.12 5.12 -20.29
C GLY A 22 -8.77 5.74 -19.05
N ILE A 23 -8.33 5.39 -17.83
CA ILE A 23 -8.79 6.09 -16.62
C ILE A 23 -8.37 7.57 -16.74
N PRO A 24 -9.29 8.53 -16.66
CA PRO A 24 -8.98 9.95 -16.86
C PRO A 24 -8.10 10.48 -15.72
N LYS A 25 -7.53 11.68 -15.90
CA LYS A 25 -6.65 12.31 -14.88
C LYS A 25 -7.44 12.62 -13.60
N TRP A 26 -8.70 12.96 -13.77
CA TRP A 26 -9.68 13.25 -12.73
C TRP A 26 -11.00 12.57 -13.10
N LEU A 27 -11.70 12.06 -12.10
CA LEU A 27 -13.02 11.45 -12.21
C LEU A 27 -13.80 11.75 -10.93
N SER A 28 -15.11 11.67 -11.00
CA SER A 28 -16.00 11.75 -9.86
C SER A 28 -16.00 10.45 -9.05
N GLU A 29 -16.50 10.52 -7.81
CA GLU A 29 -16.75 9.33 -6.99
C GLU A 29 -17.78 8.40 -7.64
N ALA A 30 -18.79 8.96 -8.32
CA ALA A 30 -19.80 8.18 -9.02
C ALA A 30 -19.21 7.40 -10.20
N GLU A 31 -18.33 8.01 -11.00
CA GLU A 31 -17.64 7.31 -12.09
C GLU A 31 -16.72 6.21 -11.57
N LEU A 32 -16.02 6.42 -10.45
CA LEU A 32 -15.22 5.37 -9.83
C LEU A 32 -16.10 4.25 -9.27
N GLY A 33 -17.23 4.59 -8.64
CA GLY A 33 -18.23 3.65 -8.16
C GLY A 33 -18.76 2.76 -9.27
N GLU A 34 -19.11 3.34 -10.42
CA GLU A 34 -19.57 2.58 -11.59
C GLU A 34 -18.51 1.57 -12.08
N ILE A 35 -17.22 1.93 -12.08
CA ILE A 35 -16.14 1.01 -12.45
C ILE A 35 -15.98 -0.11 -11.41
N LEU A 36 -16.26 0.17 -10.13
CA LEU A 36 -16.18 -0.84 -9.06
C LEU A 36 -17.37 -1.81 -9.13
N ASP A 37 -18.58 -1.29 -9.35
CA ASP A 37 -19.83 -2.03 -9.39
C ASP A 37 -19.97 -2.82 -10.70
N ASN A 38 -19.56 -2.22 -11.82
CA ASN A 38 -19.59 -2.81 -13.16
C ASN A 38 -18.16 -2.88 -13.76
N PRO A 39 -17.28 -3.74 -13.22
CA PRO A 39 -15.89 -3.76 -13.60
C PRO A 39 -15.69 -4.16 -15.06
N PRO A 40 -14.91 -3.38 -15.84
CA PRO A 40 -14.64 -3.71 -17.22
C PRO A 40 -13.82 -5.00 -17.33
N GLN A 41 -13.94 -5.67 -18.48
CA GLN A 41 -13.30 -6.98 -18.71
C GLN A 41 -11.78 -6.98 -18.45
N TRP A 42 -11.09 -5.90 -18.78
CA TRP A 42 -9.65 -5.78 -18.52
C TRP A 42 -9.31 -5.82 -17.02
N LEU A 43 -10.16 -5.24 -16.18
CA LEU A 43 -9.96 -5.18 -14.73
C LEU A 43 -10.22 -6.55 -14.10
N LEU A 44 -11.28 -7.23 -14.56
CA LEU A 44 -11.57 -8.62 -14.19
C LEU A 44 -10.39 -9.54 -14.56
N GLN A 45 -9.90 -9.44 -15.80
CA GLN A 45 -8.77 -10.23 -16.28
C GLN A 45 -7.50 -9.95 -15.48
N SER A 46 -7.22 -8.68 -15.17
CA SER A 46 -6.05 -8.29 -14.37
C SER A 46 -6.07 -8.90 -12.97
N ARG A 47 -7.24 -8.86 -12.31
CA ARG A 47 -7.45 -9.47 -11.00
C ARG A 47 -7.27 -10.99 -11.08
N ALA A 48 -7.84 -11.63 -12.09
CA ALA A 48 -7.71 -13.07 -12.30
C ALA A 48 -6.26 -13.51 -12.57
N ASN A 49 -5.47 -12.68 -13.27
CA ASN A 49 -4.08 -12.96 -13.61
C ASN A 49 -3.10 -12.67 -12.45
N ARG A 50 -3.57 -12.21 -11.30
CA ARG A 50 -2.70 -11.87 -10.19
C ARG A 50 -2.06 -13.12 -9.61
N THR A 51 -0.74 -13.25 -9.79
CA THR A 51 0.06 -14.30 -9.16
C THR A 51 0.68 -13.78 -7.87
N GLY A 52 0.36 -14.41 -6.74
CA GLY A 52 0.92 -14.07 -5.42
C GLY A 52 -0.10 -13.43 -4.47
N LYS A 53 0.27 -13.39 -3.18
CA LYS A 53 -0.64 -12.95 -2.10
C LYS A 53 -0.68 -11.42 -1.88
N ARG A 54 0.28 -10.68 -2.43
CA ARG A 54 0.41 -9.24 -2.16
C ARG A 54 -0.49 -8.41 -3.08
N PRO A 55 -1.21 -7.41 -2.54
CA PRO A 55 -1.94 -6.44 -3.37
C PRO A 55 -0.97 -5.55 -4.15
N VAL A 56 -1.48 -4.81 -5.14
CA VAL A 56 -0.65 -3.85 -5.89
C VAL A 56 -0.30 -2.65 -5.03
N TRP A 57 -1.24 -2.24 -4.18
CA TRP A 57 -1.08 -1.16 -3.21
C TRP A 57 -1.30 -1.66 -1.78
N VAL A 58 -0.53 -1.12 -0.85
CA VAL A 58 -0.74 -1.26 0.60
C VAL A 58 -0.83 0.12 1.22
N HIS A 59 -1.59 0.25 2.31
CA HIS A 59 -1.59 1.47 3.12
C HIS A 59 -0.61 1.31 4.27
N LEU A 60 0.43 2.14 4.26
CA LEU A 60 1.33 2.30 5.40
C LEU A 60 0.71 3.34 6.32
N THR A 61 0.56 3.03 7.60
CA THR A 61 0.00 3.94 8.60
C THR A 61 0.94 3.98 9.78
N CYS A 62 1.45 5.16 10.12
CA CYS A 62 2.40 5.35 11.21
C CYS A 62 1.76 4.92 12.53
N ASP A 63 2.37 3.96 13.21
CA ASP A 63 1.88 3.44 14.50
C ASP A 63 1.97 4.47 15.64
N VAL A 64 2.68 5.58 15.43
CA VAL A 64 2.81 6.66 16.43
C VAL A 64 1.78 7.77 16.23
N CYS A 65 1.63 8.28 15.00
CA CYS A 65 0.81 9.47 14.73
C CYS A 65 -0.35 9.26 13.75
N GLY A 66 -0.52 8.05 13.19
CA GLY A 66 -1.59 7.74 12.25
C GLY A 66 -1.44 8.33 10.85
N TYR A 67 -0.34 9.04 10.56
CA TYR A 67 -0.05 9.48 9.19
C TYR A 67 -0.03 8.29 8.23
N SER A 68 -0.73 8.38 7.11
CA SER A 68 -0.83 7.27 6.15
C SER A 68 -0.47 7.65 4.73
N GLU A 69 0.01 6.66 3.98
CA GLU A 69 0.19 6.76 2.54
C GLU A 69 -0.05 5.41 1.85
N ALA A 70 -0.44 5.46 0.58
CA ALA A 70 -0.47 4.27 -0.28
C ALA A 70 0.89 4.05 -0.94
N ALA A 71 1.44 2.85 -0.78
CA ALA A 71 2.72 2.45 -1.36
C ALA A 71 2.59 1.12 -2.12
N ARG A 72 3.52 0.87 -3.06
CA ARG A 72 3.62 -0.42 -3.74
C ARG A 72 4.60 -1.31 -2.98
N PRO A 73 4.16 -2.46 -2.44
CA PRO A 73 5.03 -3.32 -1.65
C PRO A 73 6.19 -3.84 -2.51
N LYS A 74 7.40 -3.81 -1.96
CA LYS A 74 8.60 -4.31 -2.65
C LYS A 74 8.84 -5.77 -2.31
N LYS A 75 9.55 -6.48 -3.20
CA LYS A 75 9.90 -7.90 -2.99
C LYS A 75 10.69 -8.12 -1.69
N TRP A 76 11.53 -7.15 -1.33
CA TRP A 76 12.38 -7.23 -0.14
C TRP A 76 11.66 -6.84 1.16
N TRP A 77 10.44 -6.29 1.11
CA TRP A 77 9.68 -5.99 2.32
C TRP A 77 9.32 -7.30 3.03
N PRO A 78 9.66 -7.46 4.32
CA PRO A 78 9.07 -8.50 5.15
C PRO A 78 7.60 -8.17 5.46
N ASP A 79 6.96 -9.04 6.23
CA ASP A 79 5.72 -8.68 6.89
C ASP A 79 6.08 -7.80 8.10
N PHE A 80 5.74 -6.51 8.02
CA PHE A 80 6.05 -5.56 9.07
C PHE A 80 5.13 -5.73 10.26
N THR A 81 5.70 -5.69 11.47
CA THR A 81 4.98 -5.62 12.74
C THR A 81 4.50 -4.20 12.99
N TYR A 82 5.33 -3.21 12.66
CA TYR A 82 5.04 -1.78 12.79
C TYR A 82 5.66 -1.01 11.64
N VAL A 83 5.18 0.21 11.40
CA VAL A 83 5.82 1.21 10.55
C VAL A 83 5.79 2.57 11.24
N SER A 84 6.91 3.28 11.25
CA SER A 84 7.00 4.66 11.73
C SER A 84 7.31 5.60 10.58
N CYS A 85 6.69 6.79 10.55
CA CYS A 85 7.03 7.80 9.56
C CYS A 85 8.31 8.53 9.96
N ALA A 86 8.96 9.22 9.02
CA ALA A 86 10.23 9.92 9.23
C ALA A 86 10.21 11.05 10.29
N HIS A 87 9.04 11.39 10.84
CA HIS A 87 8.92 12.34 11.95
C HIS A 87 9.04 11.68 13.32
N HIS A 88 8.99 10.34 13.39
CA HIS A 88 9.10 9.58 14.62
C HIS A 88 10.24 8.57 14.55
N SER A 89 10.92 8.42 15.68
CA SER A 89 11.92 7.40 15.89
C SER A 89 11.26 6.03 16.02
N PRO A 90 11.86 4.95 15.46
CA PRO A 90 11.48 3.57 15.78
C PRO A 90 11.56 3.22 17.28
N ALA A 91 12.19 4.06 18.11
CA ALA A 91 12.15 3.90 19.56
C ALA A 91 10.82 4.35 20.20
N GLU A 92 9.97 5.07 19.48
CA GLU A 92 8.66 5.55 19.97
C GLU A 92 7.55 4.49 19.85
N ILE A 93 7.79 3.41 19.08
CA ILE A 93 6.89 2.25 19.04
C ILE A 93 7.21 1.29 20.21
N PRO A 94 6.27 0.39 20.58
CA PRO A 94 6.51 -0.60 21.63
C PRO A 94 7.80 -1.41 21.39
N PRO A 95 8.56 -1.80 22.43
CA PRO A 95 9.71 -2.68 22.29
C PRO A 95 9.28 -4.09 21.81
N PRO A 96 10.18 -4.90 21.23
CA PRO A 96 9.85 -6.25 20.80
C PRO A 96 9.46 -7.10 22.01
N ALA A 97 8.48 -8.00 21.82
CA ALA A 97 8.07 -8.93 22.86
C ALA A 97 9.25 -9.86 23.25
N PRO A 98 9.27 -10.42 24.48
CA PRO A 98 10.27 -11.41 24.87
C PRO A 98 10.35 -12.57 23.88
N GLY A 99 11.57 -12.93 23.46
CA GLY A 99 11.79 -13.99 22.46
C GLY A 99 11.67 -13.54 21.00
N PHE A 100 11.50 -12.23 20.73
CA PHE A 100 11.54 -11.66 19.38
C PHE A 100 12.79 -10.81 19.17
N VAL A 101 13.31 -10.84 17.94
CA VAL A 101 14.40 -9.99 17.45
C VAL A 101 13.81 -8.94 16.52
N ARG A 102 14.13 -7.67 16.77
CA ARG A 102 13.73 -6.54 15.95
C ARG A 102 14.71 -6.29 14.82
N SER A 103 14.18 -6.11 13.61
CA SER A 103 14.91 -5.59 12.44
C SER A 103 14.22 -4.35 11.89
N GLU A 104 15.01 -3.35 11.51
CA GLU A 104 14.54 -2.10 10.93
C GLU A 104 14.89 -2.01 9.45
N PHE A 105 13.98 -1.44 8.68
CA PHE A 105 14.03 -1.39 7.22
C PHE A 105 13.74 0.02 6.73
N ASP A 106 14.79 0.72 6.31
CA ASP A 106 14.67 2.04 5.70
C ASP A 106 14.11 2.00 4.27
N GLY A 107 13.62 3.14 3.78
CA GLY A 107 13.15 3.28 2.40
C GLY A 107 11.83 2.55 2.12
N VAL A 108 11.02 2.36 3.16
CA VAL A 108 9.65 1.86 3.04
C VAL A 108 8.74 3.03 2.65
N GLY A 109 7.94 2.84 1.60
CA GLY A 109 7.14 3.90 1.01
C GLY A 109 7.96 5.12 0.57
N THR A 110 7.46 6.31 0.84
CA THR A 110 8.12 7.60 0.59
C THR A 110 8.95 8.04 1.78
N ARG A 111 8.48 7.75 3.01
CA ARG A 111 9.06 8.29 4.25
C ARG A 111 8.77 7.43 5.48
N PHE A 112 8.77 6.11 5.33
CA PHE A 112 8.58 5.19 6.44
C PHE A 112 9.83 4.36 6.71
N VAL A 113 10.00 3.99 7.98
CA VAL A 113 10.84 2.89 8.44
C VAL A 113 9.91 1.74 8.79
N GLY A 114 10.15 0.58 8.18
CA GLY A 114 9.44 -0.64 8.52
C GLY A 114 10.15 -1.38 9.64
N ILE A 115 9.38 -1.92 10.59
CA ILE A 115 9.91 -2.71 11.71
C ILE A 115 9.32 -4.11 11.62
N ALA A 116 10.19 -5.12 11.63
CA ALA A 116 9.79 -6.52 11.72
C ALA A 116 10.36 -7.14 13.00
N ASP A 117 9.46 -7.52 13.90
CA ASP A 117 9.77 -8.32 15.06
C ASP A 117 9.51 -9.79 14.69
N VAL A 118 10.57 -10.59 14.67
CA VAL A 118 10.50 -12.02 14.32
C VAL A 118 10.94 -12.88 15.51
N SER A 119 10.34 -14.06 15.70
CA SER A 119 10.77 -14.98 16.76
C SER A 119 12.25 -15.33 16.58
N ALA A 120 13.01 -15.26 17.68
CA ALA A 120 14.44 -15.58 17.75
C ALA A 120 14.72 -17.06 17.42
#